data_AF-A0AAU8GVW4-F1
#
_entry.id   AF-A0AAU8GVW4-F1
#
_cell.length_a   1.000
_cell.length_b   1.000
_cell.length_c   1.000
_cell.angle_alpha   90.00
_cell.angle_beta   90.00
_cell.angle_gamma   90.00
#
_symmetry.space_group_name_H-M   'P 1'
#
loop_
_entity.id
_entity.type
_entity.pdbx_description
1 polymer ?
#
loop_
_entity_poly.entity_id
_entity_poly.type
_entity_poly.pdbx_seq_one_letter_code
_entity_poly.pdbx_strand_id
1 'polypeptide(L)'
;MLEIIKRDFLQGVKTFKFWAEVFSERVKIELNVLKLISEINRLKIKRDAFLNSIGKEVYNLWGSDFNLKENEKISSLVRQIREIEAQIEDKKKKLSELEDLSRWKF
;
A
#
# COMPACT_ATOMS: atom_id res chain seq x y z
N MET A 1 49.29 -20.84 13.12
CA MET A 1 48.81 -19.73 12.24
C MET A 1 47.66 -20.17 11.34
N LEU A 2 47.82 -21.25 10.54
CA LEU A 2 46.74 -21.77 9.67
C LEU A 2 45.43 -22.11 10.40
N GLU A 3 45.49 -22.68 11.61
CA GLU A 3 44.29 -22.98 12.41
C GLU A 3 43.57 -21.73 12.90
N ILE A 4 44.32 -20.67 13.22
CA ILE A 4 43.76 -19.38 13.65
C ILE A 4 43.05 -18.73 12.46
N ILE A 5 43.70 -18.69 11.28
CA ILE A 5 43.10 -18.18 10.05
C ILE A 5 41.81 -18.96 9.70
N LYS A 6 41.83 -20.29 9.82
CA LYS A 6 40.66 -21.14 9.56
C LYS A 6 39.51 -20.84 10.52
N ARG A 7 39.80 -20.66 11.81
CA ARG A 7 38.80 -20.30 12.84
C ARG A 7 38.20 -18.93 12.57
N ASP A 8 39.04 -17.93 12.28
CA ASP A 8 38.61 -16.56 12.04
C ASP A 8 37.79 -16.45 10.75
N PHE A 9 38.15 -17.22 9.71
CA PHE A 9 37.35 -17.34 8.49
C PHE A 9 35.97 -17.98 8.75
N LEU A 10 35.93 -19.09 9.49
CA LEU A 10 34.66 -19.74 9.87
C LEU A 10 33.77 -18.82 10.69
N GLN A 11 34.36 -18.03 11.59
CA GLN A 11 33.64 -17.02 12.37
C GLN A 11 33.12 -15.89 11.47
N GLY A 12 33.94 -15.41 10.54
CA GLY A 12 33.54 -14.41 9.54
C GLY A 12 32.37 -14.87 8.67
N VAL A 13 32.41 -16.11 8.19
CA VAL A 13 31.31 -16.71 7.41
C VAL A 13 30.04 -16.82 8.25
N LYS A 14 30.13 -17.22 9.52
CA LYS A 14 28.96 -17.25 10.42
C LYS A 14 28.36 -15.88 10.63
N THR A 15 29.19 -14.86 10.87
CA THR A 15 28.73 -13.48 11.05
C THR A 15 28.10 -12.94 9.76
N PHE A 16 28.70 -13.20 8.60
CA PHE A 16 28.13 -12.80 7.31
C PHE A 16 26.77 -13.47 7.07
N LYS A 17 26.66 -14.77 7.36
CA LYS A 17 25.39 -15.50 7.24
C LYS A 17 24.30 -14.89 8.13
N PHE A 18 24.63 -14.57 9.38
CA PHE A 18 23.70 -13.90 10.30
C PHE A 18 23.21 -12.56 9.72
N TRP A 19 24.10 -11.70 9.24
CA TRP A 19 23.71 -10.42 8.65
C TRP A 19 22.92 -10.59 7.36
N ALA A 20 23.26 -11.57 6.52
CA ALA A 20 22.53 -11.87 5.30
C ALA A 20 21.09 -12.33 5.60
N GLU A 21 20.91 -13.18 6.61
CA GLU A 21 19.59 -13.64 7.05
C GLU A 21 18.75 -12.47 7.60
N VAL A 22 19.32 -11.65 8.48
CA VAL A 22 18.63 -10.47 9.04
C VAL A 22 18.26 -9.48 7.94
N PHE A 23 19.19 -9.19 7.02
CA PHE A 23 18.96 -8.26 5.93
C PHE A 23 17.89 -8.77 4.96
N SER A 24 17.92 -10.06 4.61
CA SER A 24 16.93 -10.70 3.75
C SER A 24 15.51 -10.56 4.31
N GLU A 25 15.33 -10.86 5.59
CA GLU A 25 14.02 -10.71 6.24
C GLU A 25 13.58 -9.25 6.30
N ARG A 26 14.50 -8.31 6.57
CA ARG A 26 14.18 -6.88 6.57
C ARG A 26 13.72 -6.40 5.19
N VAL A 27 14.47 -6.72 4.13
CA VAL A 27 14.12 -6.31 2.75
C VAL A 27 12.76 -6.85 2.35
N LYS A 28 12.43 -8.08 2.75
CA LYS A 28 11.12 -8.68 2.46
C LYS A 28 9.96 -7.90 3.10
N ILE A 29 10.13 -7.41 4.33
CA ILE A 29 9.15 -6.56 5.01
C ILE A 29 9.00 -5.23 4.26
N GLU A 30 10.11 -4.56 3.94
CA GLU A 30 10.10 -3.26 3.25
C GLU A 30 9.45 -3.37 1.85
N LEU A 31 9.72 -4.45 1.10
CA LEU A 31 9.08 -4.69 -0.20
C LEU A 31 7.57 -4.88 -0.08
N ASN A 32 7.09 -5.57 0.96
CA ASN A 32 5.66 -5.74 1.20
C ASN A 32 4.98 -4.40 1.58
N VAL A 33 5.65 -3.58 2.39
CA VAL A 33 5.21 -2.21 2.72
C VAL A 33 5.10 -1.36 1.45
N LEU A 34 6.14 -1.34 0.62
CA LEU A 34 6.13 -0.60 -0.65
C LEU A 34 5.02 -1.08 -1.59
N LYS A 35 4.78 -2.39 -1.66
CA LYS A 35 3.69 -2.96 -2.45
C LYS A 35 2.32 -2.48 -1.98
N LEU A 36 2.07 -2.49 -0.67
CA LEU A 36 0.82 -1.97 -0.09
C LEU A 36 0.62 -0.48 -0.37
N ILE A 37 1.67 0.33 -0.21
CA ILE A 37 1.64 1.76 -0.52
C ILE A 37 1.30 1.98 -2.00
N SER A 38 1.93 1.22 -2.90
CA SER A 38 1.64 1.27 -4.33
C SER A 38 0.19 0.90 -4.63
N GLU A 39 -0.35 -0.14 -3.99
CA GLU A 39 -1.76 -0.53 -4.16
C GLU A 39 -2.74 0.55 -3.65
N ILE A 40 -2.47 1.15 -2.49
CA ILE A 40 -3.24 2.29 -1.98
C ILE A 40 -3.20 3.44 -2.97
N ASN A 41 -2.04 3.77 -3.53
CA ASN A 41 -1.89 4.84 -4.50
C ASN A 41 -2.69 4.58 -5.78
N ARG A 42 -2.66 3.35 -6.31
CA ARG A 42 -3.47 2.95 -7.47
C ARG A 42 -4.97 3.11 -7.19
N LEU A 43 -5.44 2.73 -6.01
CA LEU A 43 -6.83 2.90 -5.61
C LEU A 43 -7.21 4.38 -5.49
N LYS A 44 -6.35 5.24 -4.93
CA LYS A 44 -6.58 6.69 -4.87
C LYS A 44 -6.70 7.30 -6.27
N ILE A 45 -5.82 6.94 -7.20
CA ILE A 45 -5.91 7.40 -8.59
C ILE A 45 -7.24 6.99 -9.21
N LYS A 46 -7.69 5.75 -8.97
CA LYS A 46 -8.99 5.25 -9.46
C LYS A 46 -10.17 6.02 -8.87
N ARG A 47 -10.14 6.30 -7.55
CA ARG A 47 -11.14 7.14 -6.88
C ARG A 47 -11.21 8.53 -7.51
N ASP A 48 -10.07 9.16 -7.74
CA ASP A 48 -9.99 10.52 -8.30
C ASP A 48 -10.52 10.55 -9.74
N ALA A 49 -10.28 9.49 -10.53
CA ALA A 49 -10.87 9.34 -11.86
C ALA A 49 -12.41 9.23 -11.82
N PHE A 50 -12.97 8.54 -10.83
CA PHE A 50 -14.42 8.47 -10.64
C PHE A 50 -15.01 9.80 -10.17
N LEU A 51 -14.34 10.51 -9.25
CA LEU A 51 -14.76 11.86 -8.84
C LEU A 51 -14.76 12.83 -10.02
N ASN A 52 -13.73 12.79 -10.88
CA ASN A 52 -13.69 13.57 -12.10
C ASN A 52 -14.82 13.22 -13.07
N SER A 53 -15.15 11.94 -13.19
CA SER A 53 -16.28 11.48 -14.03
C SER A 53 -17.61 11.99 -13.48
N ILE A 54 -17.82 11.97 -12.16
CA ILE A 54 -18.99 12.56 -11.52
C ILE A 54 -19.04 14.07 -11.81
N GLY A 55 -17.94 14.79 -11.60
CA GLY A 55 -17.89 16.24 -11.85
C GLY A 55 -18.26 16.60 -13.28
N LYS A 56 -17.79 15.83 -14.28
CA LYS A 56 -18.19 15.99 -15.68
C LYS A 56 -19.68 15.75 -15.90
N GLU A 57 -20.22 14.69 -15.30
CA GLU A 57 -21.64 14.37 -15.42
C GLU A 57 -22.53 15.46 -14.80
N VAL A 58 -22.15 15.95 -13.62
CA VAL A 58 -22.84 17.05 -12.94
C VAL A 58 -22.78 18.33 -13.75
N TYR A 59 -21.62 18.67 -14.32
CA TYR A 59 -21.47 19.86 -15.16
C TYR A 59 -22.32 19.79 -16.43
N ASN A 60 -22.38 18.62 -17.08
CA ASN A 60 -23.20 18.42 -18.28
C ASN A 60 -24.71 18.55 -18.01
N LEU A 61 -25.13 18.25 -16.79
CA LEU A 61 -26.52 18.33 -16.35
C LEU A 61 -26.84 19.67 -15.65
N TRP A 62 -25.86 20.58 -15.59
CA TRP A 62 -26.00 21.86 -14.91
C TRP A 62 -26.94 22.78 -15.70
N GLY A 63 -28.10 23.11 -15.11
CA GLY A 63 -29.15 23.92 -15.74
C GLY A 63 -30.32 23.12 -16.31
N SER A 64 -30.24 21.79 -16.32
CA SER A 64 -31.41 20.92 -16.44
C SER A 64 -32.08 20.73 -15.08
N ASP A 65 -33.40 20.56 -15.07
CA ASP A 65 -34.18 20.23 -13.86
C ASP A 65 -33.88 18.77 -13.47
N PHE A 66 -32.68 18.56 -12.92
CA PHE A 66 -32.08 17.24 -12.76
C PHE A 66 -31.83 16.90 -11.29
N ASN A 67 -32.33 15.73 -10.87
CA ASN A 67 -32.19 15.25 -9.52
C ASN A 67 -30.93 14.37 -9.39
N LEU A 68 -29.86 14.92 -8.80
CA LEU A 68 -28.55 14.25 -8.66
C LEU A 68 -28.61 12.84 -8.05
N LYS A 69 -29.56 12.61 -7.13
CA LYS A 69 -29.75 11.32 -6.47
C LYS A 69 -30.40 10.25 -7.35
N GLU A 70 -31.16 10.65 -8.35
CA GLU A 70 -31.88 9.74 -9.25
C GLU A 70 -31.06 9.38 -10.49
N ASN A 71 -29.90 10.03 -10.68
CA ASN A 71 -28.96 9.62 -11.72
C ASN A 71 -28.36 8.26 -11.40
N GLU A 72 -28.75 7.21 -12.13
CA GLU A 72 -28.17 5.88 -11.98
C GLU A 72 -26.64 5.89 -12.18
N LYS A 73 -26.14 6.71 -13.10
CA LYS A 73 -24.70 6.80 -13.41
C LYS A 73 -23.92 7.45 -12.26
N ILE A 74 -24.42 8.55 -11.68
CA ILE A 74 -23.78 9.19 -10.52
C ILE A 74 -23.89 8.27 -9.29
N SER A 75 -25.07 7.69 -9.05
CA SER A 75 -25.29 6.77 -7.93
C SER A 75 -24.38 5.53 -7.99
N SER A 76 -24.22 4.94 -9.18
CA SER A 76 -23.26 3.85 -9.43
C SER A 76 -21.82 4.27 -9.15
N LEU A 77 -21.39 5.44 -9.65
CA LEU A 77 -20.03 5.96 -9.41
C LEU A 77 -19.78 6.24 -7.93
N VAL A 78 -20.76 6.79 -7.21
CA VAL A 78 -20.68 7.01 -5.76
C VAL A 78 -20.54 5.69 -5.00
N ARG A 79 -21.29 4.65 -5.38
CA ARG A 79 -21.16 3.32 -4.78
C ARG A 79 -19.76 2.73 -5.02
N GLN A 80 -19.23 2.87 -6.24
CA GLN A 80 -17.87 2.41 -6.56
C GLN A 80 -16.79 3.19 -5.79
N ILE A 81 -16.98 4.49 -5.57
CA ILE A 81 -16.09 5.29 -4.72
C ILE A 81 -16.09 4.78 -3.29
N ARG A 82 -17.26 4.53 -2.69
CA ARG A 82 -17.36 3.99 -1.33
C ARG A 82 -16.67 2.65 -1.18
N GLU A 83 -16.79 1.79 -2.19
CA GLU A 83 -16.10 0.49 -2.20
C GLU A 83 -14.57 0.67 -2.26
N ILE A 84 -14.08 1.58 -3.09
CA ILE A 84 -12.66 1.91 -3.16
C ILE A 84 -12.16 2.50 -1.84
N GLU A 85 -12.94 3.37 -1.20
CA GLU A 85 -12.59 3.95 0.09
C GLU A 85 -12.48 2.88 1.18
N ALA A 86 -13.41 1.92 1.21
CA ALA A 86 -13.34 0.77 2.11
C ALA A 86 -12.08 -0.08 1.85
N GLN A 87 -11.72 -0.31 0.58
CA GLN A 87 -10.49 -1.04 0.22
C GLN A 87 -9.22 -0.27 0.60
N ILE A 88 -9.20 1.06 0.45
CA ILE A 88 -8.09 1.90 0.89
C ILE A 88 -7.94 1.81 2.41
N GLU A 89 -9.04 1.87 3.14
CA GLU A 89 -9.02 1.82 4.61
C GLU A 89 -8.56 0.45 5.13
N ASP A 90 -9.01 -0.65 4.52
CA ASP A 90 -8.51 -2.00 4.82
C ASP A 90 -6.99 -2.11 4.59
N LYS A 91 -6.50 -1.59 3.46
CA LYS A 91 -5.05 -1.61 3.15
C LYS A 91 -4.24 -0.71 4.08
N LYS A 92 -4.80 0.43 4.51
CA LYS A 92 -4.16 1.30 5.52
C LYS A 92 -4.04 0.60 6.87
N LYS A 93 -5.07 -0.13 7.30
CA LYS A 93 -5.01 -0.93 8.53
C LYS A 93 -3.90 -1.98 8.47
N LYS A 94 -3.82 -2.72 7.36
CA LYS A 94 -2.73 -3.68 7.11
C LYS A 94 -1.35 -3.01 7.09
N LEU A 95 -1.27 -1.79 6.55
CA LEU A 95 -0.03 -1.01 6.57
C LEU A 95 0.35 -0.61 8.01
N SER A 96 -0.60 -0.17 8.83
CA SER A 96 -0.32 0.18 10.24
C SER A 96 0.13 -1.02 11.07
N GLU A 97 -0.43 -2.21 10.81
CA GLU A 97 0.02 -3.46 11.46
C GLU A 97 1.48 -3.80 11.10
N LEU A 98 1.88 -3.56 9.84
CA LEU A 98 3.26 -3.76 9.39
C LEU A 98 4.22 -2.67 9.89
N GLU A 99 3.73 -1.43 10.06
CA GLU A 99 4.52 -0.35 10.64
C GLU A 99 4.90 -0.66 12.09
N ASP A 100 3.96 -1.19 12.88
CA ASP A 100 4.23 -1.65 14.25
C ASP A 100 5.27 -2.78 14.30
N LEU A 101 5.28 -3.68 13.31
CA LEU A 101 6.30 -4.73 13.18
C LEU A 101 7.68 -4.18 12.76
N SER A 102 7.70 -3.05 12.04
CA SER A 102 8.94 -2.39 11.60
C SER A 102 9.61 -1.56 12.70
N ARG A 103 8.83 -1.12 13.71
CA ARG A 103 9.30 -0.40 14.89
C ARG A 103 9.84 -1.39 15.93
N TRP A 104 11.15 -1.62 15.89
CA TRP A 104 11.83 -2.34 16.96
C TRP A 104 11.72 -1.54 18.27
N LYS A 105 10.93 -2.06 19.23
CA LYS A 105 11.10 -1.73 20.65
C LYS A 105 12.39 -2.41 21.09
N PHE A 106 13.46 -1.64 21.20
CA PHE A 106 14.63 -2.00 22.00
C PHE A 106 14.38 -1.63 23.46
#